data_AF-A0A2G5LCJ2-F1
#
_entry.id   AF-A0A2G5LCJ2-F1
#
_cell.length_a   1.000
_cell.length_b   1.000
_cell.length_c   1.000
_cell.angle_alpha   90.00
_cell.angle_beta   90.00
_cell.angle_gamma   90.00
#
_symmetry.space_group_name_H-M   'P 1'
#
loop_
_entity.id
_entity.type
_entity.pdbx_description
1 polymer ?
#
loop_
_entity_poly.entity_id
_entity_poly.type
_entity_poly.pdbx_seq_one_letter_code
_entity_poly.pdbx_strand_id
1 'polypeptide(L)'
;MKHVYFLAFLWLSIVLNGYSQSDTEVFLADLVWKNDVLNIVKAKNISNNEGYDNQPSFYDDDRILFSSTRNGQTDIALFDIKSESKSWLNDTPNGGEYSPIRILGQKDISAIRLDDDGLQRLYRYDFNTRKPKELLKGLKVGYHVWYNDHIIVCTVLIEGRMDLIVSNLADKTNYTVQKNVGRSLHRIPDTALISFISKENDTAMVKSMHPISGATKNIVTLPGASEDVSWTKNGTLLTAYENNLLGYDYKNKGSWKLLHTFDKLEIPNISRLAVSPDGQQLAFVSADPVYKIVQKQVDSYNAGNLEAFVNCYAENVVVRNFPSDTLYIGRDKMRENYGRLSPENKTYDVEVVNRIVIGNQVIDHEKVTGNGKTTMQLALYEVKDRISSMTFIFDQKTQSKPESIIEKQLEAYNARDIDALMATYSQDIKLYNFPRDLTTDGLEAMRKGYAEFFKSAPDLHCEIKNRMVIDNKVIDHEEVTVNGNTFNAVAIYEVENGKIAKVTFLR
;
A
#
# COMPACT_ATOMS: atom_id res chain seq x y z
N MET A 1 45.89 -37.74 -0.18
CA MET A 1 46.34 -36.34 -0.30
C MET A 1 45.36 -35.57 -1.14
N LYS A 2 44.86 -34.45 -0.59
CA LYS A 2 44.13 -33.35 -1.24
C LYS A 2 42.77 -33.68 -1.87
N HIS A 3 41.75 -33.70 -1.01
CA HIS A 3 40.40 -33.26 -1.40
C HIS A 3 40.36 -31.73 -1.30
N VAL A 4 40.07 -31.08 -2.42
CA VAL A 4 39.88 -29.64 -2.54
C VAL A 4 38.45 -29.33 -2.12
N TYR A 5 38.27 -28.68 -0.97
CA TYR A 5 36.99 -28.09 -0.58
C TYR A 5 36.85 -26.75 -1.29
N PHE A 6 35.93 -26.67 -2.25
CA PHE A 6 35.42 -25.42 -2.79
C PHE A 6 34.53 -24.78 -1.72
N LEU A 7 35.05 -23.78 -1.01
CA LEU A 7 34.24 -22.94 -0.14
C LEU A 7 33.35 -22.06 -1.03
N ALA A 8 32.09 -22.46 -1.17
CA ALA A 8 31.03 -21.57 -1.63
C ALA A 8 30.85 -20.49 -0.56
N PHE A 9 31.39 -19.29 -0.82
CA PHE A 9 31.03 -18.09 -0.08
C PHE A 9 29.56 -17.78 -0.38
N LEU A 10 28.68 -18.27 0.48
CA LEU A 10 27.27 -17.90 0.49
C LEU A 10 27.20 -16.43 0.91
N TRP A 11 27.11 -15.53 -0.07
CA TRP A 11 26.77 -14.13 0.14
C TRP A 11 25.35 -14.09 0.70
N LEU A 12 25.24 -14.05 2.03
CA LEU A 12 23.97 -13.85 2.73
C LEU A 12 23.70 -12.34 2.78
N SER A 13 23.44 -11.75 1.62
CA SER A 13 22.71 -10.49 1.51
C SER A 13 21.26 -10.81 1.84
N ILE A 14 20.87 -10.64 3.09
CA ILE A 14 19.50 -10.28 3.45
C ILE A 14 19.52 -8.75 3.46
N VAL A 15 19.53 -8.14 2.27
CA VAL A 15 18.37 -7.41 1.73
C VAL A 15 17.38 -7.02 2.84
N LEU A 16 17.25 -5.72 3.07
CA LEU A 16 15.91 -5.14 3.14
C LEU A 16 15.17 -5.73 1.94
N ASN A 17 14.45 -6.83 2.14
CA ASN A 17 13.62 -7.51 1.16
C ASN A 17 13.63 -6.82 -0.21
N GLY A 18 14.52 -7.25 -1.11
CA GLY A 18 14.60 -6.78 -2.50
C GLY A 18 13.44 -7.31 -3.33
N TYR A 19 12.29 -7.53 -2.71
CA TYR A 19 11.04 -7.26 -3.38
C TYR A 19 11.13 -5.79 -3.76
N SER A 20 10.89 -5.46 -5.04
CA SER A 20 10.62 -4.08 -5.44
C SER A 20 9.65 -3.50 -4.43
N GLN A 21 10.15 -2.73 -3.46
CA GLN A 21 9.30 -2.11 -2.47
C GLN A 21 8.35 -1.23 -3.27
N SER A 22 7.05 -1.41 -3.09
CA SER A 22 6.05 -0.63 -3.83
C SER A 22 6.38 0.85 -3.68
N ASP A 23 6.13 1.63 -4.73
CA ASP A 23 6.23 3.08 -4.65
C ASP A 23 5.34 3.52 -3.46
N THR A 24 5.93 4.24 -2.52
CA THR A 24 5.23 4.74 -1.33
C THR A 24 5.30 6.24 -1.30
N GLU A 25 4.26 6.86 -0.76
CA GLU A 25 4.12 8.30 -0.69
C GLU A 25 3.97 8.73 0.78
N VAL A 26 4.53 9.89 1.11
CA VAL A 26 4.35 10.55 2.39
C VAL A 26 3.18 11.52 2.28
N PHE A 27 2.20 11.33 3.15
CA PHE A 27 1.02 12.18 3.28
C PHE A 27 1.11 13.03 4.55
N LEU A 28 0.50 14.21 4.49
CA LEU A 28 0.32 15.13 5.61
C LEU A 28 -1.16 15.40 5.82
N ALA A 29 -1.62 15.35 7.07
CA ALA A 29 -3.00 15.68 7.43
C ALA A 29 -3.06 16.47 8.74
N ASP A 30 -4.01 17.41 8.83
CA ASP A 30 -4.26 18.14 10.08
C ASP A 30 -5.00 17.25 11.09
N LEU A 31 -4.55 17.28 12.34
CA LEU A 31 -5.20 16.64 13.49
C LEU A 31 -6.04 17.67 14.25
N VAL A 32 -7.36 17.58 14.11
CA VAL A 32 -8.31 18.50 14.76
C VAL A 32 -9.13 17.76 15.81
N TRP A 33 -8.76 17.95 17.08
CA TRP A 33 -9.47 17.34 18.21
C TRP A 33 -10.68 18.19 18.62
N LYS A 34 -11.87 17.59 18.64
CA LYS A 34 -13.10 18.20 19.16
C LYS A 34 -13.81 17.22 20.09
N ASN A 35 -13.96 17.56 21.37
CA ASN A 35 -14.62 16.72 22.39
C ASN A 35 -14.13 15.25 22.36
N ASP A 36 -12.81 15.05 22.37
CA ASP A 36 -12.12 13.75 22.27
C ASP A 36 -12.36 12.96 20.96
N VAL A 37 -13.06 13.55 19.99
CA VAL A 37 -13.17 13.04 18.62
C VAL A 37 -12.07 13.66 17.77
N LEU A 38 -11.18 12.80 17.25
CA LEU A 38 -10.21 13.22 16.26
C LEU A 38 -10.89 13.39 14.91
N ASN A 39 -10.81 14.59 14.35
CA ASN A 39 -11.14 14.85 12.97
C ASN A 39 -9.83 15.00 12.20
N ILE A 40 -9.68 14.22 11.15
CA ILE A 40 -8.55 14.34 10.23
C ILE A 40 -9.04 15.13 9.02
N VAL A 41 -8.37 16.25 8.72
CA VAL A 41 -8.62 16.99 7.47
C VAL A 41 -8.00 16.21 6.31
N LYS A 42 -8.56 16.35 5.10
CA LYS A 42 -8.12 15.65 3.89
C LYS A 42 -6.59 15.53 3.82
N ALA A 43 -6.10 14.30 3.75
CA ALA A 43 -4.68 14.02 3.62
C ALA A 43 -4.15 14.51 2.26
N LYS A 44 -2.97 15.12 2.28
CA LYS A 44 -2.27 15.63 1.10
C LYS A 44 -0.97 14.86 0.90
N ASN A 45 -0.73 14.39 -0.32
CA ASN A 45 0.58 13.85 -0.69
C ASN A 45 1.63 14.99 -0.75
N ILE A 46 2.71 14.87 0.02
CA ILE A 46 3.80 15.86 0.10
C ILE A 46 5.12 15.39 -0.52
N SER A 47 5.28 14.08 -0.79
CA SER A 47 6.40 13.57 -1.60
C SER A 47 6.14 13.85 -3.07
N ASN A 48 5.03 13.36 -3.61
CA ASN A 48 4.59 13.59 -4.99
C ASN A 48 5.70 13.29 -6.00
N ASN A 49 6.36 12.14 -5.85
CA ASN A 49 7.38 11.66 -6.76
C ASN A 49 7.34 10.12 -6.83
N GLU A 50 7.95 9.57 -7.86
CA GLU A 50 8.07 8.11 -7.97
C GLU A 50 9.17 7.58 -7.04
N GLY A 51 9.00 6.34 -6.60
CA GLY A 51 9.99 5.59 -5.84
C GLY A 51 9.69 5.49 -4.35
N TYR A 52 10.76 5.42 -3.57
CA TYR A 52 10.70 5.21 -2.13
C TYR A 52 10.59 6.56 -1.40
N ASP A 53 9.41 6.88 -0.89
CA ASP A 53 9.19 7.96 0.08
C ASP A 53 8.68 7.42 1.41
N ASN A 54 9.46 7.61 2.48
CA ASN A 54 9.24 6.88 3.72
C ASN A 54 9.84 7.54 4.96
N GLN A 55 9.56 6.92 6.11
CA GLN A 55 10.15 7.24 7.42
C GLN A 55 10.06 8.74 7.78
N PRO A 56 8.86 9.34 7.73
CA PRO A 56 8.72 10.75 8.06
C PRO A 56 9.05 11.01 9.52
N SER A 57 9.64 12.16 9.80
CA SER A 57 9.78 12.73 11.14
C SER A 57 9.68 14.25 11.08
N PHE A 58 9.23 14.89 12.15
CA PHE A 58 9.16 16.35 12.18
C PHE A 58 10.51 16.94 12.63
N TYR A 59 11.03 17.87 11.84
CA TYR A 59 12.15 18.72 12.24
C TYR A 59 11.70 19.75 13.28
N ASP A 60 10.52 20.33 13.06
CA ASP A 60 9.76 21.21 13.97
C ASP A 60 8.29 21.22 13.53
N ASP A 61 7.49 22.16 14.05
CA ASP A 61 6.05 22.25 13.76
C ASP A 61 5.74 22.59 12.28
N ASP A 62 6.70 23.20 11.57
CA ASP A 62 6.50 23.70 10.21
C ASP A 62 7.24 22.88 9.15
N ARG A 63 8.10 21.92 9.56
CA ARG A 63 9.01 21.22 8.64
C ARG A 63 9.12 19.73 8.92
N ILE A 64 9.10 18.95 7.84
CA ILE A 64 9.09 17.49 7.86
C ILE A 64 10.35 16.97 7.16
N LEU A 65 11.02 16.00 7.78
CA LEU A 65 12.07 15.19 7.20
C LEU A 65 11.47 13.88 6.71
N PHE A 66 11.91 13.37 5.56
CA PHE A 66 11.62 12.01 5.13
C PHE A 66 12.67 11.53 4.14
N SER A 67 12.82 10.21 4.03
CA SER A 67 13.60 9.58 2.97
C SER A 67 12.78 9.70 1.68
N SER A 68 13.40 10.15 0.59
CA SER A 68 12.70 10.44 -0.66
C SER A 68 13.58 10.11 -1.86
N THR A 69 12.95 9.59 -2.91
CA THR A 69 13.68 9.20 -4.12
C THR A 69 13.75 10.34 -5.14
N ARG A 70 14.95 10.61 -5.65
CA ARG A 70 15.18 11.48 -6.81
C ARG A 70 16.23 10.86 -7.70
N ASN A 71 16.05 10.91 -9.02
CA ASN A 71 17.05 10.43 -9.98
C ASN A 71 17.57 8.99 -9.70
N GLY A 72 16.72 8.11 -9.17
CA GLY A 72 17.07 6.73 -8.84
C GLY A 72 17.84 6.55 -7.52
N GLN A 73 17.96 7.60 -6.71
CA GLN A 73 18.69 7.62 -5.44
C GLN A 73 17.77 8.05 -4.30
N THR A 74 17.89 7.40 -3.14
CA THR A 74 17.15 7.78 -1.93
C THR A 74 17.99 8.71 -1.06
N ASP A 75 17.55 9.95 -0.89
CA ASP A 75 18.18 10.97 -0.05
C ASP A 75 17.19 11.47 1.02
N ILE A 76 17.63 12.35 1.92
CA ILE A 76 16.77 13.03 2.88
C ILE A 76 16.20 14.32 2.30
N ALA A 77 14.87 14.32 2.15
CA ALA A 77 14.09 15.50 1.86
C ALA A 77 13.74 16.27 3.15
N LEU A 78 13.73 17.59 3.04
CA LEU A 78 13.15 18.51 4.02
C LEU A 78 12.01 19.28 3.32
N PHE A 79 10.78 19.06 3.77
CA PHE A 79 9.58 19.71 3.28
C PHE A 79 9.11 20.79 4.26
N ASP A 80 8.87 21.99 3.75
CA ASP A 80 8.30 23.12 4.49
C ASP A 80 6.79 23.19 4.24
N ILE A 81 6.00 23.09 5.32
CA ILE A 81 4.54 22.95 5.26
C ILE A 81 3.88 24.22 4.71
N LYS A 82 4.37 25.40 5.10
CA LYS A 82 3.75 26.69 4.76
C LYS A 82 4.01 27.09 3.31
N SER A 83 5.24 26.93 2.85
CA SER A 83 5.65 27.26 1.48
C SER A 83 5.43 26.12 0.49
N GLU A 84 5.12 24.92 0.99
CA GLU A 84 4.98 23.69 0.22
C GLU A 84 6.23 23.35 -0.61
N SER A 85 7.40 23.72 -0.09
CA SER A 85 8.67 23.57 -0.81
C SER A 85 9.48 22.39 -0.28
N LYS A 86 10.11 21.64 -1.19
CA LYS A 86 11.01 20.52 -0.89
C LYS A 86 12.46 20.91 -1.16
N SER A 87 13.33 20.62 -0.20
CA SER A 87 14.79 20.78 -0.31
C SER A 87 15.49 19.49 0.13
N TRP A 88 16.79 19.38 -0.14
CA TRP A 88 17.56 18.13 0.08
C TRP A 88 18.73 18.38 1.02
N LEU A 89 18.88 17.50 2.02
CA LEU A 89 19.87 17.67 3.09
C LEU A 89 21.17 16.91 2.84
N ASN A 90 21.17 15.99 1.88
CA ASN A 90 22.34 15.26 1.45
C ASN A 90 22.26 14.98 -0.06
N ASP A 91 23.35 14.43 -0.56
CA ASP A 91 23.51 13.83 -1.89
C ASP A 91 24.58 12.77 -1.70
N THR A 92 24.19 11.50 -1.77
CA THR A 92 25.05 10.37 -1.37
C THR A 92 25.29 9.41 -2.52
N PRO A 93 26.24 9.73 -3.42
CA PRO A 93 26.51 8.92 -4.59
C PRO A 93 26.70 7.44 -4.22
N ASN A 94 26.03 6.55 -4.95
CA ASN A 94 26.10 5.09 -4.82
C ASN A 94 25.61 4.49 -3.48
N GLY A 95 24.92 5.28 -2.65
CA GLY A 95 24.28 4.81 -1.42
C GLY A 95 22.81 5.27 -1.31
N GLY A 96 22.32 5.29 -0.08
CA GLY A 96 21.01 5.88 0.23
C GLY A 96 20.84 6.21 1.70
N GLU A 97 19.98 7.17 1.99
CA GLU A 97 19.71 7.66 3.34
C GLU A 97 18.29 7.38 3.80
N TYR A 98 18.17 7.01 5.08
CA TYR A 98 16.96 6.48 5.68
C TYR A 98 16.75 7.00 7.10
N SER A 99 15.49 6.99 7.55
CA SER A 99 15.09 7.28 8.94
C SER A 99 15.67 8.60 9.49
N PRO A 100 15.49 9.75 8.80
CA PRO A 100 16.03 11.02 9.26
C PRO A 100 15.34 11.48 10.55
N ILE A 101 16.11 11.99 11.51
CA ILE A 101 15.62 12.56 12.77
C ILE A 101 16.47 13.77 13.14
N ARG A 102 15.84 14.87 13.53
CA ARG A 102 16.53 16.03 14.10
C ARG A 102 17.23 15.66 15.41
N ILE A 103 18.50 16.02 15.54
CA ILE A 103 19.27 15.79 16.76
C ILE A 103 18.71 16.70 17.87
N LEU A 104 18.43 16.11 19.03
CA LEU A 104 17.77 16.82 20.11
C LEU A 104 18.60 18.02 20.58
N GLY A 105 17.95 19.19 20.66
CA GLY A 105 18.60 20.45 21.08
C GLY A 105 19.54 21.05 20.04
N GLN A 106 19.65 20.47 18.84
CA GLN A 106 20.58 20.90 17.80
C GLN A 106 19.82 21.25 16.50
N LYS A 107 20.52 21.93 15.58
CA LYS A 107 20.01 22.20 14.22
C LYS A 107 20.24 21.01 13.29
N ASP A 108 21.23 20.19 13.59
CA ASP A 108 21.65 19.09 12.73
C ASP A 108 20.64 17.94 12.74
N ILE A 109 20.73 17.12 11.70
CA ILE A 109 19.94 15.89 11.61
C ILE A 109 20.84 14.68 11.71
N SER A 110 20.22 13.54 11.95
CA SER A 110 20.84 12.23 11.94
C SER A 110 20.04 11.31 11.03
N ALA A 111 20.71 10.47 10.26
CA ALA A 111 20.09 9.52 9.35
C ALA A 111 20.94 8.25 9.23
N ILE A 112 20.28 7.15 8.89
CA ILE A 112 20.93 5.89 8.55
C ILE A 112 21.37 5.97 7.11
N ARG A 113 22.64 5.69 6.84
CA ARG A 113 23.17 5.64 5.48
C ARG A 113 23.57 4.21 5.15
N LEU A 114 23.14 3.75 3.98
CA LEU A 114 23.68 2.56 3.33
C LEU A 114 24.94 2.97 2.58
N ASP A 115 26.10 2.51 3.07
CA ASP A 115 27.39 2.78 2.46
C ASP A 115 27.70 1.78 1.34
N ASP A 116 28.68 2.11 0.48
CA ASP A 116 29.12 1.31 -0.67
C ASP A 116 29.63 -0.10 -0.29
N ASP A 117 30.02 -0.29 0.98
CA ASP A 117 30.40 -1.59 1.53
C ASP A 117 29.19 -2.44 1.97
N GLY A 118 27.98 -1.96 1.73
CA GLY A 118 26.71 -2.58 2.09
C GLY A 118 26.36 -2.47 3.58
N LEU A 119 27.15 -1.72 4.37
CA LEU A 119 26.88 -1.54 5.79
C LEU A 119 25.97 -0.33 6.03
N GLN A 120 25.00 -0.53 6.92
CA GLN A 120 24.12 0.53 7.40
C GLN A 120 24.74 1.18 8.64
N ARG A 121 25.01 2.48 8.58
CA ARG A 121 25.64 3.23 9.68
C ARG A 121 24.84 4.48 10.00
N LEU A 122 24.91 4.92 11.24
CA LEU A 122 24.26 6.14 11.70
C LEU A 122 25.20 7.35 11.52
N TYR A 123 24.76 8.35 10.77
CA TYR A 123 25.47 9.59 10.52
C TYR A 123 24.73 10.79 11.09
N ARG A 124 25.50 11.81 11.47
CA ARG A 124 25.05 13.20 11.66
C ARG A 124 25.33 13.98 10.37
N TYR A 125 24.41 14.84 9.97
CA TYR A 125 24.60 15.79 8.87
C TYR A 125 24.47 17.21 9.44
N ASP A 126 25.50 18.02 9.22
CA ASP A 126 25.45 19.45 9.55
C ASP A 126 24.38 20.14 8.71
N PHE A 127 23.46 20.87 9.35
CA PHE A 127 22.29 21.40 8.65
C PHE A 127 22.63 22.39 7.54
N ASN A 128 23.71 23.17 7.70
CA ASN A 128 24.05 24.24 6.76
C ASN A 128 25.02 23.73 5.67
N THR A 129 26.05 23.02 6.09
CA THR A 129 27.14 22.55 5.22
C THR A 129 26.87 21.18 4.61
N ARG A 130 25.86 20.45 5.11
CA ARG A 130 25.45 19.10 4.69
C ARG A 130 26.52 18.02 4.87
N LYS A 131 27.61 18.34 5.59
CA LYS A 131 28.74 17.43 5.77
C LYS A 131 28.35 16.27 6.70
N PRO A 132 28.55 15.01 6.28
CA PRO A 132 28.28 13.85 7.12
C PRO A 132 29.40 13.61 8.13
N LYS A 133 29.03 13.06 9.30
CA LYS A 133 29.94 12.52 10.31
C LYS A 133 29.34 11.27 10.93
N GLU A 134 30.04 10.14 10.81
CA GLU A 134 29.64 8.87 11.44
C GLU A 134 29.55 9.03 12.97
N LEU A 135 28.46 8.55 13.57
CA LEU A 135 28.19 8.64 15.01
C LEU A 135 28.58 7.37 15.77
N LEU A 136 28.27 6.18 15.23
CA LEU A 136 28.40 4.90 15.92
C LEU A 136 29.23 3.91 15.09
N LYS A 137 30.54 3.86 15.36
CA LYS A 137 31.46 2.97 14.66
C LYS A 137 31.20 1.51 14.99
N GLY A 138 31.17 0.67 13.95
CA GLY A 138 31.10 -0.79 14.07
C GLY A 138 29.70 -1.35 14.39
N LEU A 139 28.67 -0.52 14.45
CA LEU A 139 27.29 -0.96 14.63
C LEU A 139 26.51 -0.87 13.30
N LYS A 140 25.77 -1.93 12.98
CA LYS A 140 24.83 -1.97 11.85
C LYS A 140 23.48 -1.42 12.29
N VAL A 141 23.35 -0.10 12.34
CA VAL A 141 22.18 0.57 12.93
C VAL A 141 21.00 0.56 11.94
N GLY A 142 19.83 0.11 12.39
CA GLY A 142 18.61 0.11 11.57
C GLY A 142 17.68 1.31 11.83
N TYR A 143 17.46 1.65 13.10
CA TYR A 143 16.61 2.76 13.55
C TYR A 143 17.19 3.37 14.82
N HIS A 144 16.91 4.64 15.09
CA HIS A 144 17.42 5.34 16.27
C HIS A 144 16.43 6.37 16.82
N VAL A 145 16.63 6.74 18.07
CA VAL A 145 15.99 7.90 18.72
C VAL A 145 16.98 8.51 19.71
N TRP A 146 17.01 9.84 19.78
CA TRP A 146 17.85 10.55 20.74
C TRP A 146 17.15 10.63 22.09
N TYR A 147 17.81 10.13 23.15
CA TYR A 147 17.37 10.35 24.53
C TYR A 147 17.77 11.75 25.01
N ASN A 148 19.05 12.09 24.78
CA ASN A 148 19.62 13.43 24.97
C ASN A 148 20.65 13.69 23.85
N ASP A 149 21.55 14.66 23.99
CA ASP A 149 22.53 15.03 22.95
C ASP A 149 23.74 14.07 22.82
N HIS A 150 23.90 13.10 23.73
CA HIS A 150 25.01 12.14 23.75
C HIS A 150 24.59 10.69 23.95
N ILE A 151 23.32 10.41 24.23
CA ILE A 151 22.76 9.05 24.39
C ILE A 151 21.74 8.79 23.30
N ILE A 152 21.99 7.74 22.55
CA ILE A 152 21.14 7.25 21.46
C ILE A 152 20.59 5.90 21.89
N VAL A 153 19.28 5.70 21.71
CA VAL A 153 18.67 4.37 21.74
C VAL A 153 18.46 3.95 20.30
N CYS A 154 18.97 2.79 19.90
CA CYS A 154 18.95 2.36 18.51
C CYS A 154 18.72 0.85 18.39
N THR A 155 18.32 0.42 17.20
CA THR A 155 18.32 -1.00 16.84
C THR A 155 19.60 -1.33 16.09
N VAL A 156 20.18 -2.50 16.36
CA VAL A 156 21.35 -3.02 15.66
C VAL A 156 21.03 -4.38 15.05
N LEU A 157 21.35 -4.54 13.76
CA LEU A 157 21.14 -5.77 13.02
C LEU A 157 22.18 -6.82 13.42
N ILE A 158 21.73 -7.90 14.06
CA ILE A 158 22.54 -9.02 14.55
C ILE A 158 21.84 -10.31 14.13
N GLU A 159 22.52 -11.17 13.38
CA GLU A 159 22.01 -12.50 12.99
C GLU A 159 20.59 -12.47 12.35
N GLY A 160 20.29 -11.45 11.54
CA GLY A 160 18.99 -11.32 10.85
C GLY A 160 17.85 -10.79 11.70
N ARG A 161 18.10 -10.40 12.95
CA ARG A 161 17.13 -9.70 13.82
C ARG A 161 17.66 -8.34 14.27
N MET A 162 16.78 -7.51 14.80
CA MET A 162 17.15 -6.23 15.42
C MET A 162 17.18 -6.38 16.94
N ASP A 163 18.30 -6.00 17.56
CA ASP A 163 18.45 -5.92 19.02
C ASP A 163 18.47 -4.44 19.44
N LEU A 164 17.83 -4.11 20.56
CA LEU A 164 17.78 -2.76 21.13
C LEU A 164 19.05 -2.47 21.92
N ILE A 165 19.75 -1.41 21.55
CA ILE A 165 21.02 -0.98 22.12
C ILE A 165 20.92 0.47 22.56
N VAL A 166 21.47 0.76 23.73
CA VAL A 166 21.74 2.14 24.15
C VAL A 166 23.23 2.41 23.94
N SER A 167 23.51 3.49 23.22
CA SER A 167 24.84 3.93 22.86
C SER A 167 25.11 5.30 23.48
N ASN A 168 26.19 5.41 24.25
CA ASN A 168 26.65 6.67 24.81
C ASN A 168 27.86 7.16 23.99
N LEU A 169 27.69 8.29 23.30
CA LEU A 169 28.70 8.90 22.44
C LEU A 169 29.86 9.52 23.24
N ALA A 170 29.59 10.01 24.45
CA ALA A 170 30.61 10.61 25.30
C ALA A 170 31.58 9.53 25.82
N ASP A 171 31.03 8.42 26.30
CA ASP A 171 31.81 7.33 26.91
C ASP A 171 32.23 6.26 25.89
N LYS A 172 31.68 6.31 24.67
CA LYS A 172 31.86 5.32 23.59
C LYS A 172 31.47 3.90 24.03
N THR A 173 30.44 3.79 24.85
CA THR A 173 29.92 2.53 25.35
C THR A 173 28.60 2.16 24.69
N ASN A 174 28.36 0.87 24.58
CA ASN A 174 27.11 0.30 24.09
C ASN A 174 26.65 -0.77 25.07
N TYR A 175 25.36 -0.83 25.36
CA TYR A 175 24.77 -1.95 26.09
C TYR A 175 23.46 -2.40 25.46
N THR A 176 23.25 -3.71 25.39
CA THR A 176 22.03 -4.30 24.85
C THR A 176 20.94 -4.30 25.92
N VAL A 177 19.79 -3.70 25.62
CA VAL A 177 18.61 -3.67 26.49
C VAL A 177 17.76 -4.92 26.27
N GLN A 178 17.47 -5.23 25.00
CA GLN A 178 16.59 -6.32 24.64
C GLN A 178 16.95 -6.87 23.26
N LYS A 179 16.75 -8.17 23.05
CA LYS A 179 16.86 -8.78 21.72
C LYS A 179 15.50 -8.76 21.01
N ASN A 180 15.54 -8.92 19.69
CA ASN A 180 14.36 -9.09 18.84
C ASN A 180 13.28 -8.00 19.05
N VAL A 181 13.59 -6.80 18.60
CA VAL A 181 12.71 -5.62 18.65
C VAL A 181 12.26 -5.18 17.26
N GLY A 182 11.19 -4.39 17.21
CA GLY A 182 10.70 -3.74 16.00
C GLY A 182 11.43 -2.44 15.67
N ARG A 183 10.93 -1.74 14.65
CA ARG A 183 11.56 -0.53 14.10
C ARG A 183 11.20 0.78 14.80
N SER A 184 10.05 0.83 15.49
CA SER A 184 9.52 2.07 16.05
C SER A 184 10.11 2.33 17.44
N LEU A 185 10.81 3.47 17.56
CA LEU A 185 11.49 3.95 18.76
C LEU A 185 11.10 5.42 19.00
N HIS A 186 10.56 5.74 20.18
CA HIS A 186 10.06 7.10 20.44
C HIS A 186 10.32 7.52 21.88
N ARG A 187 10.52 8.82 22.11
CA ARG A 187 10.41 9.38 23.45
C ARG A 187 8.95 9.36 23.89
N ILE A 188 8.71 8.96 25.13
CA ILE A 188 7.37 9.07 25.73
C ILE A 188 7.21 10.51 26.25
N PRO A 189 6.20 11.27 25.80
CA PRO A 189 5.98 12.66 26.20
C PRO A 189 6.01 12.86 27.71
N ASP A 190 6.61 13.98 28.16
CA ASP A 190 6.72 14.37 29.57
C ASP A 190 7.42 13.35 30.50
N THR A 191 8.26 12.46 29.96
CA THR A 191 9.03 11.50 30.75
C THR A 191 10.49 11.36 30.28
N ALA A 192 11.30 10.67 31.09
CA ALA A 192 12.65 10.23 30.73
C ALA A 192 12.67 8.84 30.05
N LEU A 193 11.54 8.37 29.51
CA LEU A 193 11.41 7.02 28.97
C LEU A 193 11.43 7.02 27.43
N ILE A 194 11.95 5.93 26.88
CA ILE A 194 11.84 5.58 25.47
C ILE A 194 10.86 4.43 25.33
N SER A 195 9.91 4.53 24.42
CA SER A 195 9.09 3.40 23.98
C SER A 195 9.74 2.69 22.80
N PHE A 196 9.59 1.37 22.75
CA PHE A 196 10.02 0.53 21.64
C PHE A 196 9.04 -0.63 21.44
N ILE A 197 9.06 -1.23 20.25
CA ILE A 197 8.28 -2.44 19.97
C ILE A 197 9.11 -3.68 20.32
N SER A 198 8.61 -4.52 21.22
CA SER A 198 9.16 -5.83 21.53
C SER A 198 8.51 -6.90 20.65
N LYS A 199 9.33 -7.78 20.07
CA LYS A 199 8.89 -8.94 19.27
C LYS A 199 9.30 -10.28 19.89
N GLU A 200 9.65 -10.31 21.18
CA GLU A 200 10.04 -11.53 21.89
C GLU A 200 8.95 -12.61 21.97
N ASN A 201 7.68 -12.22 21.84
CA ASN A 201 6.52 -13.11 21.87
C ASN A 201 5.81 -13.10 20.51
N ASP A 202 4.90 -14.04 20.30
CA ASP A 202 4.09 -14.18 19.07
C ASP A 202 3.34 -12.89 18.71
N THR A 203 2.95 -12.09 19.69
CA THR A 203 2.31 -10.78 19.48
C THR A 203 3.26 -9.65 19.85
N ALA A 204 3.48 -8.74 18.90
CA ALA A 204 4.27 -7.54 19.13
C ALA A 204 3.60 -6.63 20.17
N MET A 205 4.41 -5.98 21.01
CA MET A 205 3.91 -5.07 22.04
C MET A 205 4.81 -3.86 22.22
N VAL A 206 4.22 -2.76 22.63
CA VAL A 206 4.94 -1.55 23.02
C VAL A 206 5.41 -1.71 24.46
N LYS A 207 6.70 -1.54 24.68
CA LYS A 207 7.34 -1.47 26.00
C LYS A 207 7.97 -0.08 26.18
N SER A 208 8.11 0.35 27.42
CA SER A 208 8.91 1.51 27.81
C SER A 208 10.23 1.07 28.44
N MET A 209 11.25 1.90 28.34
CA MET A 209 12.56 1.67 28.95
C MET A 209 13.23 2.98 29.39
N HIS A 210 14.01 2.95 30.47
CA HIS A 210 14.81 4.09 30.93
C HIS A 210 16.28 3.94 30.48
N PRO A 211 16.84 4.86 29.66
CA PRO A 211 18.18 4.70 29.05
C PRO A 211 19.38 4.67 30.00
N ILE A 212 19.19 5.08 31.25
CA ILE A 212 20.23 5.00 32.28
C ILE A 212 20.11 3.74 33.14
N SER A 213 18.95 3.48 33.75
CA SER A 213 18.78 2.34 34.66
C SER A 213 18.49 1.01 33.96
N GLY A 214 18.14 1.03 32.67
CA GLY A 214 17.72 -0.16 31.92
C GLY A 214 16.34 -0.72 32.32
N ALA A 215 15.64 -0.07 33.27
CA ALA A 215 14.34 -0.54 33.72
C ALA A 215 13.30 -0.52 32.58
N THR A 216 12.60 -1.63 32.36
CA THR A 216 11.58 -1.78 31.31
C THR A 216 10.18 -2.04 31.88
N LYS A 217 9.13 -1.60 31.19
CA LYS A 217 7.72 -1.94 31.51
C LYS A 217 6.88 -2.14 30.25
N ASN A 218 5.96 -3.10 30.28
CA ASN A 218 4.97 -3.29 29.21
C ASN A 218 3.96 -2.14 29.20
N ILE A 219 3.57 -1.68 28.00
CA ILE A 219 2.52 -0.67 27.81
C ILE A 219 1.26 -1.32 27.26
N VAL A 220 1.32 -1.82 26.02
CA VAL A 220 0.14 -2.34 25.33
C VAL A 220 0.55 -3.30 24.19
N THR A 221 -0.26 -4.32 23.94
CA THR A 221 -0.11 -5.21 22.77
C THR A 221 -0.57 -4.50 21.50
N LEU A 222 0.13 -4.67 20.38
CA LEU A 222 -0.24 -4.04 19.12
C LEU A 222 -1.38 -4.81 18.42
N PRO A 223 -2.29 -4.11 17.73
CA PRO A 223 -3.34 -4.75 16.95
C PRO A 223 -2.77 -5.32 15.64
N GLY A 224 -3.14 -6.56 15.32
CA GLY A 224 -2.77 -7.22 14.06
C GLY A 224 -1.25 -7.27 13.83
N ALA A 225 -0.84 -6.94 12.60
CA ALA A 225 0.56 -6.92 12.18
C ALA A 225 1.20 -5.52 12.25
N SER A 226 0.66 -4.61 13.08
CA SER A 226 1.18 -3.24 13.19
C SER A 226 2.63 -3.24 13.70
N GLU A 227 3.49 -2.42 13.09
CA GLU A 227 4.91 -2.31 13.45
C GLU A 227 5.37 -0.86 13.70
N ASP A 228 4.46 0.10 13.71
CA ASP A 228 4.78 1.51 13.82
C ASP A 228 3.81 2.21 14.76
N VAL A 229 4.34 3.02 15.67
CA VAL A 229 3.55 3.84 16.58
C VAL A 229 4.05 5.27 16.60
N SER A 230 3.22 6.20 17.04
CA SER A 230 3.64 7.59 17.27
C SER A 230 2.94 8.17 18.49
N TRP A 231 3.64 9.02 19.24
CA TRP A 231 3.07 9.67 20.41
C TRP A 231 2.54 11.05 20.05
N THR A 232 1.31 11.32 20.44
CA THR A 232 0.78 12.69 20.50
C THR A 232 1.27 13.41 21.74
N LYS A 233 1.27 14.74 21.70
CA LYS A 233 1.69 15.59 22.85
C LYS A 233 0.90 15.32 24.14
N ASN A 234 -0.38 14.93 24.06
CA ASN A 234 -1.20 14.70 25.25
C ASN A 234 -0.99 13.30 25.88
N GLY A 235 -0.20 12.43 25.24
CA GLY A 235 0.11 11.08 25.71
C GLY A 235 -0.75 9.98 25.08
N THR A 236 -1.57 10.26 24.07
CA THR A 236 -2.20 9.21 23.26
C THR A 236 -1.17 8.58 22.32
N LEU A 237 -1.09 7.26 22.35
CA LEU A 237 -0.28 6.46 21.43
C LEU A 237 -1.11 6.13 20.19
N LEU A 238 -0.60 6.49 19.01
CA LEU A 238 -1.22 6.18 17.72
C LEU A 238 -0.55 4.97 17.09
N THR A 239 -1.34 4.15 16.39
CA THR A 239 -0.88 3.11 15.46
C THR A 239 -1.83 3.07 14.28
N ALA A 240 -1.46 2.38 13.21
CA ALA A 240 -2.36 2.12 12.10
C ALA A 240 -2.41 0.64 11.75
N TYR A 241 -3.58 0.20 11.28
CA TYR A 241 -3.81 -1.13 10.75
C TYR A 241 -4.68 -1.01 9.49
N GLU A 242 -4.15 -1.48 8.35
CA GLU A 242 -4.70 -1.15 7.02
C GLU A 242 -4.87 0.37 6.86
N ASN A 243 -6.04 0.83 6.45
CA ASN A 243 -6.43 2.24 6.28
C ASN A 243 -7.04 2.85 7.55
N ASN A 244 -6.89 2.22 8.72
CA ASN A 244 -7.46 2.69 9.97
C ASN A 244 -6.38 3.28 10.89
N LEU A 245 -6.66 4.46 11.45
CA LEU A 245 -5.89 5.06 12.53
C LEU A 245 -6.51 4.69 13.88
N LEU A 246 -5.69 4.14 14.77
CA LEU A 246 -6.10 3.69 16.09
C LEU A 246 -5.36 4.49 17.17
N GLY A 247 -6.04 4.75 18.29
CA GLY A 247 -5.50 5.46 19.45
C GLY A 247 -5.60 4.65 20.73
N TYR A 248 -4.55 4.73 21.54
CA TYR A 248 -4.50 4.17 22.89
C TYR A 248 -4.18 5.27 23.89
N ASP A 249 -5.11 5.50 24.83
CA ASP A 249 -4.91 6.45 25.93
C ASP A 249 -4.02 5.82 27.01
N TYR A 250 -2.74 6.21 27.01
CA TYR A 250 -1.75 5.70 27.94
C TYR A 250 -2.02 6.14 29.38
N LYS A 251 -2.53 7.36 29.59
CA LYS A 251 -2.76 7.92 30.93
C LYS A 251 -3.87 7.17 31.65
N ASN A 252 -4.95 6.86 30.91
CA ASN A 252 -6.11 6.17 31.46
C ASN A 252 -6.07 4.64 31.28
N LYS A 253 -4.99 4.10 30.67
CA LYS A 253 -4.81 2.66 30.39
C LYS A 253 -6.01 2.04 29.68
N GLY A 254 -6.46 2.70 28.62
CA GLY A 254 -7.64 2.28 27.85
C GLY A 254 -7.43 1.01 27.01
N SER A 255 -8.27 0.85 25.98
CA SER A 255 -8.05 -0.09 24.88
C SER A 255 -7.75 0.71 23.60
N TRP A 256 -7.27 0.01 22.56
CA TRP A 256 -7.23 0.61 21.22
C TRP A 256 -8.63 1.02 20.78
N LYS A 257 -8.78 2.25 20.30
CA LYS A 257 -10.01 2.80 19.74
C LYS A 257 -9.78 3.22 18.30
N LEU A 258 -10.72 2.92 17.42
CA LEU A 258 -10.74 3.49 16.08
C LEU A 258 -10.94 4.99 16.18
N LEU A 259 -9.98 5.76 15.64
CA LEU A 259 -10.05 7.21 15.60
C LEU A 259 -10.51 7.70 14.22
N HIS A 260 -10.04 7.06 13.16
CA HIS A 260 -10.37 7.44 11.79
C HIS A 260 -10.18 6.27 10.82
N THR A 261 -11.01 6.22 9.78
CA THR A 261 -10.85 5.31 8.64
C THR A 261 -10.66 6.17 7.40
N PHE A 262 -9.49 6.09 6.79
CA PHE A 262 -9.23 6.77 5.52
C PHE A 262 -9.98 6.08 4.39
N ASP A 263 -10.30 6.80 3.33
CA ASP A 263 -10.82 6.18 2.11
C ASP A 263 -9.79 5.17 1.58
N LYS A 264 -10.18 3.89 1.55
CA LYS A 264 -9.29 2.78 1.18
C LYS A 264 -8.87 2.86 -0.29
N LEU A 265 -9.64 3.53 -1.15
CA LEU A 265 -9.29 3.72 -2.55
C LEU A 265 -8.18 4.76 -2.74
N GLU A 266 -8.03 5.70 -1.80
CA GLU A 266 -7.01 6.76 -1.85
C GLU A 266 -5.80 6.43 -0.95
N ILE A 267 -6.06 5.89 0.24
CA ILE A 267 -5.08 5.51 1.25
C ILE A 267 -5.30 4.03 1.60
N PRO A 268 -4.77 3.08 0.81
CA PRO A 268 -5.06 1.65 0.97
C PRO A 268 -4.51 1.09 2.29
N ASN A 269 -3.39 1.63 2.77
CA ASN A 269 -2.75 1.21 4.01
C ASN A 269 -1.90 2.32 4.61
N ILE A 270 -1.57 2.21 5.90
CA ILE A 270 -0.61 3.11 6.55
C ILE A 270 0.50 2.27 7.20
N SER A 271 1.76 2.57 6.84
CA SER A 271 2.92 1.79 7.27
C SER A 271 3.88 2.51 8.20
N ARG A 272 3.82 3.85 8.27
CA ARG A 272 4.59 4.72 9.16
C ARG A 272 3.75 5.89 9.64
N LEU A 273 4.03 6.39 10.83
CA LEU A 273 3.33 7.53 11.44
C LEU A 273 4.31 8.45 12.19
N ALA A 274 4.15 9.76 12.01
CA ALA A 274 4.81 10.78 12.81
C ALA A 274 3.81 11.88 13.15
N VAL A 275 3.85 12.37 14.38
CA VAL A 275 3.03 13.50 14.85
C VAL A 275 3.95 14.70 15.07
N SER A 276 3.50 15.90 14.68
CA SER A 276 4.25 17.13 14.93
C SER A 276 4.43 17.41 16.43
N PRO A 277 5.48 18.15 16.84
CA PRO A 277 5.71 18.46 18.24
C PRO A 277 4.54 19.17 18.94
N ASP A 278 3.84 20.06 18.22
CA ASP A 278 2.62 20.72 18.70
C ASP A 278 1.38 19.82 18.74
N GLY A 279 1.40 18.65 18.07
CA GLY A 279 0.31 17.69 17.99
C GLY A 279 -0.77 18.02 16.96
N GLN A 280 -0.54 18.98 16.06
CA GLN A 280 -1.53 19.45 15.08
C GLN A 280 -1.41 18.79 13.70
N GLN A 281 -0.31 18.09 13.41
CA GLN A 281 -0.06 17.47 12.11
C GLN A 281 0.25 15.99 12.28
N LEU A 282 -0.23 15.19 11.32
CA LEU A 282 0.12 13.78 11.15
C LEU A 282 0.78 13.60 9.79
N ALA A 283 2.04 13.19 9.79
CA ALA A 283 2.71 12.67 8.61
C ALA A 283 2.62 11.14 8.61
N PHE A 284 2.27 10.52 7.49
CA PHE A 284 2.15 9.07 7.39
C PHE A 284 2.51 8.55 6.02
N VAL A 285 2.81 7.26 5.91
CA VAL A 285 3.23 6.62 4.65
C VAL A 285 2.17 5.65 4.17
N SER A 286 1.73 5.81 2.92
CA SER A 286 0.83 4.88 2.24
C SER A 286 1.46 4.36 0.94
N ALA A 287 1.02 3.18 0.50
CA ALA A 287 1.36 2.71 -0.84
C ALA A 287 0.50 3.45 -1.87
N ASP A 288 0.95 3.49 -3.12
CA ASP A 288 0.13 4.01 -4.21
C ASP A 288 -1.19 3.24 -4.34
N PRO A 289 -2.33 3.93 -4.54
CA PRO A 289 -3.59 3.26 -4.79
C PRO A 289 -3.55 2.51 -6.12
N VAL A 290 -4.22 1.36 -6.19
CA VAL A 290 -4.12 0.44 -7.33
C VAL A 290 -4.51 1.08 -8.67
N TYR A 291 -5.44 2.03 -8.66
CA TYR A 291 -5.83 2.75 -9.88
C TYR A 291 -4.72 3.66 -10.41
N LYS A 292 -3.85 4.21 -9.54
CA LYS A 292 -2.73 5.07 -9.96
C LYS A 292 -1.64 4.24 -10.65
N ILE A 293 -1.40 3.02 -10.14
CA ILE A 293 -0.50 2.04 -10.78
C ILE A 293 -1.00 1.69 -12.19
N VAL A 294 -2.30 1.44 -12.34
CA VAL A 294 -2.91 1.17 -13.65
C VAL A 294 -2.91 2.41 -14.54
N GLN A 295 -3.21 3.60 -14.01
CA GLN A 295 -3.14 4.83 -14.80
C GLN A 295 -1.74 5.09 -15.36
N LYS A 296 -0.69 4.87 -14.55
CA LYS A 296 0.71 5.00 -14.98
C LYS A 296 1.04 4.09 -16.16
N GLN A 297 0.43 2.90 -16.24
CA GLN A 297 0.61 2.00 -17.38
C GLN A 297 0.05 2.64 -18.67
N VAL A 298 -1.19 3.14 -18.61
CA VAL A 298 -1.86 3.80 -19.73
C VAL A 298 -1.08 5.04 -20.19
N ASP A 299 -0.64 5.86 -19.24
CA ASP A 299 0.12 7.07 -19.53
C ASP A 299 1.48 6.73 -20.17
N SER A 300 2.16 5.70 -19.69
CA SER A 300 3.44 5.21 -20.25
C SER A 300 3.26 4.64 -21.66
N TYR A 301 2.18 3.90 -21.90
CA TYR A 301 1.80 3.42 -23.23
C TYR A 301 1.58 4.60 -24.19
N ASN A 302 0.77 5.57 -23.77
CA ASN A 302 0.45 6.74 -24.58
C ASN A 302 1.68 7.65 -24.80
N ALA A 303 2.64 7.67 -23.89
CA ALA A 303 3.92 8.35 -24.08
C ALA A 303 4.85 7.62 -25.05
N GLY A 304 4.52 6.38 -25.45
CA GLY A 304 5.42 5.54 -26.23
C GLY A 304 6.65 5.09 -25.45
N ASN A 305 6.60 5.06 -24.12
CA ASN A 305 7.75 4.72 -23.28
C ASN A 305 7.71 3.24 -22.89
N LEU A 306 8.41 2.39 -23.66
CA LEU A 306 8.44 0.94 -23.44
C LEU A 306 8.90 0.54 -22.04
N GLU A 307 10.01 1.10 -21.55
CA GLU A 307 10.54 0.69 -20.26
C GLU A 307 9.65 1.17 -19.10
N ALA A 308 9.10 2.39 -19.15
CA ALA A 308 8.14 2.84 -18.15
C ALA A 308 6.88 1.95 -18.14
N PHE A 309 6.36 1.60 -19.32
CA PHE A 309 5.21 0.71 -19.47
C PHE A 309 5.47 -0.68 -18.90
N VAL A 310 6.55 -1.36 -19.30
CA VAL A 310 6.89 -2.72 -18.81
C VAL A 310 7.17 -2.71 -17.30
N ASN A 311 7.72 -1.60 -16.79
CA ASN A 311 7.98 -1.42 -15.37
C ASN A 311 6.70 -1.29 -14.51
N CYS A 312 5.52 -1.08 -15.08
CA CYS A 312 4.27 -1.13 -14.33
C CYS A 312 3.82 -2.56 -13.95
N TYR A 313 4.35 -3.60 -14.61
CA TYR A 313 3.88 -4.98 -14.46
C TYR A 313 4.69 -5.80 -13.45
N ALA A 314 4.29 -7.00 -13.02
CA ALA A 314 5.14 -7.88 -12.23
C ALA A 314 6.07 -8.69 -13.14
N GLU A 315 7.23 -9.16 -12.66
CA GLU A 315 8.16 -10.00 -13.46
C GLU A 315 7.47 -11.20 -14.13
N ASN A 316 6.56 -11.84 -13.40
CA ASN A 316 5.76 -12.98 -13.83
C ASN A 316 4.32 -12.60 -14.25
N VAL A 317 4.10 -11.38 -14.73
CA VAL A 317 2.77 -10.90 -15.18
C VAL A 317 2.10 -11.91 -16.11
N VAL A 318 0.82 -12.17 -15.90
CA VAL A 318 0.03 -13.04 -16.78
C VAL A 318 -0.90 -12.18 -17.63
N VAL A 319 -0.75 -12.27 -18.95
CA VAL A 319 -1.62 -11.57 -19.91
C VAL A 319 -2.52 -12.58 -20.59
N ARG A 320 -3.82 -12.31 -20.65
CA ARG A 320 -4.84 -13.27 -21.08
C ARG A 320 -6.03 -12.61 -21.76
N ASN A 321 -6.79 -13.39 -22.52
CA ASN A 321 -8.18 -13.07 -22.87
C ASN A 321 -9.10 -13.58 -21.76
N PHE A 322 -10.17 -12.84 -21.50
CA PHE A 322 -11.20 -13.28 -20.58
C PHE A 322 -11.84 -14.59 -21.07
N PRO A 323 -12.15 -15.54 -20.17
CA PRO A 323 -11.93 -15.46 -18.72
C PRO A 323 -10.51 -15.84 -18.28
N SER A 324 -9.86 -16.77 -18.99
CA SER A 324 -8.58 -17.34 -18.54
C SER A 324 -7.64 -17.82 -19.65
N ASP A 325 -7.87 -17.42 -20.90
CA ASP A 325 -7.07 -17.87 -22.05
C ASP A 325 -5.74 -17.12 -22.10
N THR A 326 -4.66 -17.77 -21.65
CA THR A 326 -3.36 -17.12 -21.48
C THR A 326 -2.70 -16.83 -22.82
N LEU A 327 -2.42 -15.56 -23.08
CA LEU A 327 -1.70 -15.11 -24.26
C LEU A 327 -0.19 -15.28 -24.06
N TYR A 328 0.34 -14.78 -22.94
CA TYR A 328 1.73 -14.95 -22.55
C TYR A 328 1.94 -14.67 -21.06
N ILE A 329 3.11 -15.08 -20.56
CA ILE A 329 3.54 -14.86 -19.18
C ILE A 329 4.92 -14.20 -19.21
N GLY A 330 5.09 -13.23 -18.32
CA GLY A 330 6.38 -12.62 -17.99
C GLY A 330 6.65 -11.31 -18.72
N ARG A 331 7.39 -10.44 -18.03
CA ARG A 331 7.79 -9.13 -18.55
C ARG A 331 8.64 -9.19 -19.82
N ASP A 332 9.48 -10.22 -19.96
CA ASP A 332 10.33 -10.33 -21.14
C ASP A 332 9.48 -10.55 -22.41
N LYS A 333 8.44 -11.39 -22.32
CA LYS A 333 7.48 -11.55 -23.42
C LYS A 333 6.65 -10.29 -23.66
N MET A 334 6.31 -9.55 -22.62
CA MET A 334 5.69 -8.24 -22.77
C MET A 334 6.60 -7.28 -23.54
N ARG A 335 7.88 -7.19 -23.17
CA ARG A 335 8.87 -6.33 -23.84
C ARG A 335 9.05 -6.71 -25.31
N GLU A 336 9.07 -8.00 -25.63
CA GLU A 336 9.08 -8.48 -27.02
C GLU A 336 7.82 -8.02 -27.79
N ASN A 337 6.62 -8.24 -27.22
CA ASN A 337 5.35 -7.91 -27.87
C ASN A 337 5.14 -6.41 -28.08
N TYR A 338 5.60 -5.58 -27.15
CA TYR A 338 5.55 -4.12 -27.23
C TYR A 338 6.87 -3.51 -27.72
N GLY A 339 7.80 -4.29 -28.26
CA GLY A 339 9.17 -3.81 -28.57
C GLY A 339 9.27 -2.68 -29.60
N ARG A 340 8.18 -2.35 -30.30
CA ARG A 340 8.08 -1.20 -31.22
C ARG A 340 7.52 0.06 -30.56
N LEU A 341 7.05 -0.03 -29.32
CA LEU A 341 6.49 1.10 -28.59
C LEU A 341 7.57 2.16 -28.38
N SER A 342 7.38 3.28 -29.06
CA SER A 342 8.27 4.45 -29.05
C SER A 342 7.44 5.68 -29.40
N PRO A 343 7.87 6.90 -29.03
CA PRO A 343 7.16 8.12 -29.41
C PRO A 343 6.95 8.23 -30.94
N GLU A 344 7.89 7.72 -31.75
CA GLU A 344 7.81 7.80 -33.21
C GLU A 344 6.96 6.70 -33.86
N ASN A 345 6.87 5.52 -33.24
CA ASN A 345 6.20 4.35 -33.84
C ASN A 345 4.88 3.97 -33.14
N LYS A 346 4.41 4.77 -32.18
CA LYS A 346 3.14 4.50 -31.50
C LYS A 346 1.97 4.60 -32.50
N THR A 347 1.23 3.50 -32.65
CA THR A 347 0.11 3.39 -33.61
C THR A 347 -1.27 3.62 -33.00
N TYR A 348 -1.39 3.53 -31.68
CA TYR A 348 -2.66 3.63 -30.97
C TYR A 348 -2.58 4.60 -29.80
N ASP A 349 -3.66 5.34 -29.57
CA ASP A 349 -3.95 6.10 -28.36
C ASP A 349 -5.02 5.36 -27.55
N VAL A 350 -4.81 5.29 -26.23
CA VAL A 350 -5.74 4.65 -25.30
C VAL A 350 -6.34 5.72 -24.38
N GLU A 351 -7.66 5.84 -24.38
CA GLU A 351 -8.42 6.72 -23.49
C GLU A 351 -9.25 5.86 -22.53
N VAL A 352 -9.06 6.00 -21.22
CA VAL A 352 -9.91 5.35 -20.21
C VAL A 352 -11.18 6.18 -20.06
N VAL A 353 -12.29 5.71 -20.61
CA VAL A 353 -13.58 6.42 -20.58
C VAL A 353 -14.40 6.12 -19.33
N ASN A 354 -14.11 4.99 -18.67
CA ASN A 354 -14.75 4.59 -17.43
C ASN A 354 -13.82 3.65 -16.65
N ARG A 355 -13.85 3.69 -15.32
CA ARG A 355 -13.05 2.84 -14.44
C ARG A 355 -13.88 2.31 -13.28
N ILE A 356 -13.70 1.03 -12.96
CA ILE A 356 -14.17 0.40 -11.72
C ILE A 356 -12.95 -0.07 -10.93
N VAL A 357 -12.96 0.15 -9.61
CA VAL A 357 -11.91 -0.33 -8.70
C VAL A 357 -12.57 -1.15 -7.60
N ILE A 358 -12.13 -2.39 -7.42
CA ILE A 358 -12.61 -3.29 -6.36
C ILE A 358 -11.43 -4.05 -5.75
N GLY A 359 -11.22 -3.88 -4.45
CA GLY A 359 -10.07 -4.49 -3.77
C GLY A 359 -8.76 -4.13 -4.44
N ASN A 360 -8.05 -5.14 -4.95
CA ASN A 360 -6.79 -4.98 -5.68
C ASN A 360 -6.95 -5.04 -7.21
N GLN A 361 -8.18 -4.96 -7.71
CA GLN A 361 -8.52 -5.09 -9.12
C GLN A 361 -9.03 -3.77 -9.70
N VAL A 362 -8.72 -3.54 -10.97
CA VAL A 362 -9.16 -2.37 -11.74
C VAL A 362 -9.72 -2.83 -13.07
N ILE A 363 -10.84 -2.27 -13.49
CA ILE A 363 -11.44 -2.48 -14.81
C ILE A 363 -11.43 -1.15 -15.54
N ASP A 364 -10.72 -1.08 -16.64
CA ASP A 364 -10.73 0.08 -17.52
C ASP A 364 -11.59 -0.21 -18.75
N HIS A 365 -12.53 0.69 -19.02
CA HIS A 365 -13.20 0.79 -20.30
C HIS A 365 -12.38 1.69 -21.20
N GLU A 366 -11.67 1.06 -22.13
CA GLU A 366 -10.66 1.69 -22.94
C GLU A 366 -11.21 1.93 -24.35
N LYS A 367 -11.14 3.19 -24.77
CA LYS A 367 -11.33 3.59 -26.16
C LYS A 367 -9.97 3.65 -26.82
N VAL A 368 -9.74 2.72 -27.74
CA VAL A 368 -8.48 2.60 -28.47
C VAL A 368 -8.65 3.19 -29.86
N THR A 369 -7.83 4.21 -30.19
CA THR A 369 -7.88 4.90 -31.48
C THR A 369 -6.57 4.73 -32.21
N GLY A 370 -6.60 4.25 -33.44
CA GLY A 370 -5.41 4.12 -34.27
C GLY A 370 -5.74 3.62 -35.67
N ASN A 371 -4.86 3.90 -36.64
CA ASN A 371 -5.05 3.52 -38.05
C ASN A 371 -6.42 3.94 -38.63
N GLY A 372 -6.92 5.12 -38.24
CA GLY A 372 -8.21 5.66 -38.68
C GLY A 372 -9.45 4.93 -38.14
N LYS A 373 -9.29 4.08 -37.12
CA LYS A 373 -10.39 3.35 -36.47
C LYS A 373 -10.38 3.59 -34.97
N THR A 374 -11.57 3.50 -34.39
CA THR A 374 -11.76 3.50 -32.94
C THR A 374 -12.49 2.22 -32.55
N THR A 375 -12.03 1.58 -31.48
CA THR A 375 -12.62 0.37 -30.91
C THR A 375 -12.73 0.53 -29.39
N MET A 376 -13.73 -0.12 -28.80
CA MET A 376 -13.85 -0.23 -27.35
C MET A 376 -13.32 -1.59 -26.89
N GLN A 377 -12.66 -1.63 -25.74
CA GLN A 377 -12.24 -2.84 -25.06
C GLN A 377 -12.36 -2.65 -23.54
N LEU A 378 -12.46 -3.75 -22.78
CA LEU A 378 -12.22 -3.73 -21.35
C LEU A 378 -10.87 -4.38 -21.04
N ALA A 379 -10.13 -3.78 -20.11
CA ALA A 379 -8.94 -4.35 -19.53
C ALA A 379 -9.12 -4.53 -18.02
N LEU A 380 -9.07 -5.78 -17.57
CA LEU A 380 -9.09 -6.17 -16.16
C LEU A 380 -7.66 -6.33 -15.65
N TYR A 381 -7.30 -5.57 -14.63
CA TYR A 381 -5.99 -5.60 -13.99
C TYR A 381 -6.11 -6.16 -12.58
N GLU A 382 -5.15 -7.01 -12.18
CA GLU A 382 -4.96 -7.40 -10.78
C GLU A 382 -3.62 -6.86 -10.30
N VAL A 383 -3.63 -6.05 -9.25
CA VAL A 383 -2.45 -5.37 -8.71
C VAL A 383 -2.04 -6.03 -7.39
N LYS A 384 -0.73 -6.20 -7.20
CA LYS A 384 -0.13 -6.51 -5.88
C LYS A 384 0.77 -5.34 -5.52
N ASP A 385 2.08 -5.47 -5.70
CA ASP A 385 3.00 -4.33 -5.71
C ASP A 385 3.08 -3.67 -7.11
N ARG A 386 2.88 -4.48 -8.14
CA ARG A 386 2.82 -4.10 -9.57
C ARG A 386 1.67 -4.87 -10.24
N ILE A 387 1.36 -4.56 -11.50
CA ILE A 387 0.28 -5.25 -12.24
C ILE A 387 0.66 -6.72 -12.45
N SER A 388 -0.01 -7.62 -11.73
CA SER A 388 0.26 -9.05 -11.71
C SER A 388 -0.50 -9.82 -12.80
N SER A 389 -1.64 -9.29 -13.24
CA SER A 389 -2.30 -9.79 -14.45
C SER A 389 -3.04 -8.70 -15.21
N MET A 390 -3.20 -8.92 -16.52
CA MET A 390 -3.98 -8.08 -17.44
C MET A 390 -4.85 -8.99 -18.32
N THR A 391 -6.16 -8.80 -18.26
CA THR A 391 -7.16 -9.65 -18.92
C THR A 391 -8.02 -8.81 -19.85
N PHE A 392 -7.99 -9.11 -21.14
CA PHE A 392 -8.76 -8.35 -22.13
C PHE A 392 -10.14 -8.94 -22.39
N ILE A 393 -11.13 -8.06 -22.57
CA ILE A 393 -12.42 -8.36 -23.20
C ILE A 393 -12.52 -7.43 -24.41
N PHE A 394 -12.57 -8.01 -25.61
CA PHE A 394 -12.65 -7.24 -26.86
C PHE A 394 -14.09 -7.18 -27.37
N ASP A 395 -14.45 -6.05 -27.98
CA ASP A 395 -15.70 -5.90 -28.71
C ASP A 395 -15.67 -6.73 -30.00
N GLN A 396 -16.47 -7.80 -30.05
CA GLN A 396 -16.63 -8.63 -31.26
C GLN A 396 -17.65 -8.05 -32.26
N LYS A 397 -18.23 -6.89 -31.95
CA LYS A 397 -19.24 -6.18 -32.75
C LYS A 397 -20.50 -7.01 -33.00
N THR A 398 -20.92 -7.83 -32.03
CA THR A 398 -22.21 -8.51 -32.12
C THR A 398 -23.34 -7.52 -31.82
N GLN A 399 -24.46 -7.66 -32.54
CA GLN A 399 -25.64 -6.86 -32.28
C GLN A 399 -26.45 -7.51 -31.16
N SER A 400 -26.15 -7.16 -29.91
CA SER A 400 -26.94 -7.58 -28.75
C SER A 400 -27.28 -6.38 -27.85
N LYS A 401 -28.36 -6.49 -27.07
CA LYS A 401 -28.78 -5.50 -26.06
C LYS A 401 -28.83 -6.16 -24.67
N PRO A 402 -27.69 -6.64 -24.17
CA PRO A 402 -27.65 -7.47 -22.97
C PRO A 402 -28.14 -6.71 -21.74
N GLU A 403 -27.99 -5.37 -21.70
CA GLU A 403 -28.40 -4.52 -20.58
C GLU A 403 -29.86 -4.69 -20.17
N SER A 404 -30.77 -4.86 -21.15
CA SER A 404 -32.21 -5.03 -20.89
C SER A 404 -32.56 -6.33 -20.16
N ILE A 405 -31.71 -7.36 -20.27
CA ILE A 405 -31.86 -8.63 -19.56
C ILE A 405 -31.33 -8.48 -18.13
N ILE A 406 -30.22 -7.75 -17.96
CA ILE A 406 -29.63 -7.49 -16.65
C ILE A 406 -30.52 -6.56 -15.81
N GLU A 407 -31.20 -5.58 -16.43
CA GLU A 407 -32.20 -4.74 -15.73
C GLU A 407 -33.33 -5.58 -15.14
N LYS A 408 -33.91 -6.49 -15.93
CA LYS A 408 -34.95 -7.42 -15.44
C LYS A 408 -34.42 -8.32 -14.32
N GLN A 409 -33.18 -8.76 -14.43
CA GLN A 409 -32.53 -9.58 -13.41
C GLN A 409 -32.39 -8.82 -12.10
N LEU A 410 -31.95 -7.56 -12.15
CA LEU A 410 -31.81 -6.69 -10.99
C LEU A 410 -33.16 -6.36 -10.34
N GLU A 411 -34.18 -6.03 -11.14
CA GLU A 411 -35.54 -5.81 -10.64
C GLU A 411 -36.07 -7.02 -9.89
N ALA A 412 -35.93 -8.22 -10.47
CA ALA A 412 -36.34 -9.46 -9.83
C ALA A 412 -35.53 -9.77 -8.55
N TYR A 413 -34.21 -9.48 -8.57
CA TYR A 413 -33.34 -9.64 -7.41
C TYR A 413 -33.79 -8.75 -6.24
N ASN A 414 -34.01 -7.47 -6.51
CA ASN A 414 -34.45 -6.49 -5.51
C ASN A 414 -35.88 -6.74 -5.03
N ALA A 415 -36.76 -7.26 -5.90
CA ALA A 415 -38.09 -7.72 -5.51
C ALA A 415 -38.05 -9.04 -4.73
N ARG A 416 -36.91 -9.74 -4.70
CA ARG A 416 -36.74 -11.11 -4.19
C ARG A 416 -37.71 -12.10 -4.84
N ASP A 417 -38.04 -11.86 -6.11
CA ASP A 417 -38.90 -12.73 -6.90
C ASP A 417 -38.04 -13.82 -7.54
N ILE A 418 -38.05 -15.00 -6.93
CA ILE A 418 -37.24 -16.13 -7.39
C ILE A 418 -37.65 -16.63 -8.79
N ASP A 419 -38.93 -16.54 -9.15
CA ASP A 419 -39.42 -17.03 -10.43
C ASP A 419 -39.05 -16.05 -11.55
N ALA A 420 -39.24 -14.76 -11.33
CA ALA A 420 -38.79 -13.72 -12.23
C ALA A 420 -37.26 -13.72 -12.37
N LEU A 421 -36.52 -13.94 -11.28
CA LEU A 421 -35.07 -14.00 -11.30
C LEU A 421 -34.59 -15.15 -12.18
N MET A 422 -35.05 -16.38 -11.90
CA MET A 422 -34.66 -17.57 -12.67
C MET A 422 -35.07 -17.47 -14.13
N ALA A 423 -36.15 -16.76 -14.45
CA ALA A 423 -36.56 -16.51 -15.82
C ALA A 423 -35.55 -15.66 -16.62
N THR A 424 -34.58 -15.00 -16.00
CA THR A 424 -33.52 -14.25 -16.72
C THR A 424 -32.31 -15.10 -17.11
N TYR A 425 -32.16 -16.30 -16.52
CA TYR A 425 -31.00 -17.17 -16.70
C TYR A 425 -31.29 -18.33 -17.67
N SER A 426 -30.23 -18.88 -18.28
CA SER A 426 -30.31 -20.10 -19.08
C SER A 426 -30.44 -21.34 -18.19
N GLN A 427 -30.87 -22.47 -18.76
CA GLN A 427 -30.98 -23.73 -18.00
C GLN A 427 -29.61 -24.25 -17.51
N ASP A 428 -28.57 -23.98 -18.30
CA ASP A 428 -27.17 -24.37 -18.12
C ASP A 428 -26.29 -23.26 -17.53
N ILE A 429 -26.89 -22.28 -16.84
CA ILE A 429 -26.19 -21.15 -16.21
C ILE A 429 -25.01 -21.61 -15.37
N LYS A 430 -23.87 -20.91 -15.50
CA LYS A 430 -22.68 -21.13 -14.67
C LYS A 430 -22.27 -19.87 -13.92
N LEU A 431 -22.07 -20.00 -12.61
CA LEU A 431 -21.51 -18.94 -11.78
C LEU A 431 -20.04 -19.24 -11.48
N TYR A 432 -19.19 -18.23 -11.61
CA TYR A 432 -17.75 -18.33 -11.40
C TYR A 432 -17.26 -17.26 -10.43
N ASN A 433 -16.21 -17.56 -9.66
CA ASN A 433 -15.28 -16.54 -9.19
C ASN A 433 -14.17 -16.38 -10.24
N PHE A 434 -13.81 -15.13 -10.56
CA PHE A 434 -12.72 -14.85 -11.48
C PHE A 434 -11.41 -15.50 -11.00
N PRO A 435 -10.62 -16.15 -11.87
CA PRO A 435 -10.79 -16.20 -13.32
C PRO A 435 -11.73 -17.29 -13.84
N ARG A 436 -11.91 -18.43 -13.16
CA ARG A 436 -12.71 -19.56 -13.69
C ARG A 436 -13.18 -20.57 -12.65
N ASP A 437 -13.16 -20.20 -11.38
CA ASP A 437 -13.53 -21.10 -10.30
C ASP A 437 -15.06 -21.28 -10.27
N LEU A 438 -15.55 -22.45 -10.65
CA LEU A 438 -16.98 -22.72 -10.80
C LEU A 438 -17.64 -22.87 -9.43
N THR A 439 -18.57 -21.97 -9.10
CA THR A 439 -19.28 -21.97 -7.82
C THR A 439 -20.68 -22.56 -7.91
N THR A 440 -21.31 -22.52 -9.07
CA THR A 440 -22.67 -23.05 -9.29
C THR A 440 -22.84 -23.49 -10.74
N ASP A 441 -23.44 -24.66 -10.93
CA ASP A 441 -23.71 -25.27 -12.24
C ASP A 441 -25.19 -25.61 -12.36
N GLY A 442 -25.88 -24.95 -13.29
CA GLY A 442 -27.28 -25.18 -13.62
C GLY A 442 -28.29 -24.34 -12.83
N LEU A 443 -29.45 -24.11 -13.47
CA LEU A 443 -30.53 -23.26 -12.95
C LEU A 443 -31.15 -23.79 -11.66
N GLU A 444 -31.25 -25.11 -11.51
CA GLU A 444 -31.84 -25.73 -10.30
C GLU A 444 -30.98 -25.47 -9.06
N ALA A 445 -29.65 -25.64 -9.18
CA ALA A 445 -28.71 -25.36 -8.10
C ALA A 445 -28.74 -23.87 -7.72
N MET A 446 -28.78 -22.99 -8.72
CA MET A 446 -28.90 -21.55 -8.52
C MET A 446 -30.22 -21.19 -7.81
N ARG A 447 -31.35 -21.74 -8.28
CA ARG A 447 -32.67 -21.50 -7.66
C ARG A 447 -32.68 -21.88 -6.18
N LYS A 448 -32.11 -23.04 -5.84
CA LYS A 448 -32.03 -23.50 -4.46
C LYS A 448 -31.27 -22.49 -3.58
N GLY A 449 -30.09 -22.06 -4.03
CA GLY A 449 -29.28 -21.09 -3.29
C GLY A 449 -29.96 -19.73 -3.09
N TYR A 450 -30.52 -19.17 -4.16
CA TYR A 450 -31.20 -17.87 -4.09
C TYR A 450 -32.52 -17.91 -3.30
N ALA A 451 -33.28 -19.00 -3.38
CA ALA A 451 -34.51 -19.14 -2.60
C ALA A 451 -34.25 -19.19 -1.08
N GLU A 452 -33.16 -19.82 -0.65
CA GLU A 452 -32.71 -19.80 0.74
C GLU A 452 -32.20 -18.41 1.13
N PHE A 453 -31.37 -17.79 0.28
CA PHE A 453 -30.84 -16.45 0.52
C PHE A 453 -31.94 -15.40 0.69
N PHE A 454 -32.92 -15.34 -0.21
CA PHE A 454 -34.03 -14.38 -0.15
C PHE A 454 -34.89 -14.52 1.10
N LYS A 455 -35.05 -15.73 1.65
CA LYS A 455 -35.73 -15.94 2.93
C LYS A 455 -34.94 -15.38 4.11
N SER A 456 -33.62 -15.42 4.03
CA SER A 456 -32.71 -14.97 5.09
C SER A 456 -32.36 -13.49 5.04
N ALA A 457 -32.65 -12.80 3.92
CA ALA A 457 -32.25 -11.42 3.64
C ALA A 457 -33.48 -10.49 3.49
N PRO A 458 -34.15 -10.10 4.60
CA PRO A 458 -35.37 -9.30 4.56
C PRO A 458 -35.15 -7.87 4.04
N ASP A 459 -33.93 -7.36 4.12
CA ASP A 459 -33.47 -6.02 3.74
C ASP A 459 -32.63 -6.02 2.46
N LEU A 460 -32.63 -7.12 1.71
CA LEU A 460 -31.83 -7.25 0.49
C LEU A 460 -32.11 -6.12 -0.50
N HIS A 461 -31.06 -5.40 -0.87
CA HIS A 461 -31.11 -4.39 -1.92
C HIS A 461 -29.76 -4.30 -2.64
N CYS A 462 -29.78 -4.30 -3.96
CA CYS A 462 -28.64 -4.07 -4.83
C CYS A 462 -28.83 -2.76 -5.60
N GLU A 463 -27.85 -1.88 -5.51
CA GLU A 463 -27.75 -0.64 -6.28
C GLU A 463 -26.56 -0.73 -7.25
N ILE A 464 -26.77 -0.41 -8.52
CA ILE A 464 -25.70 -0.38 -9.52
C ILE A 464 -25.00 0.98 -9.45
N LYS A 465 -23.76 1.00 -8.95
CA LYS A 465 -22.93 2.20 -8.87
C LYS A 465 -22.29 2.56 -10.20
N ASN A 466 -21.99 1.55 -11.03
CA ASN A 466 -21.40 1.73 -12.35
C ASN A 466 -21.76 0.53 -13.25
N ARG A 467 -21.97 0.79 -14.54
CA ARG A 467 -22.23 -0.25 -15.56
C ARG A 467 -21.36 -0.01 -16.78
N MET A 468 -20.68 -1.06 -17.23
CA MET A 468 -20.01 -1.11 -18.52
C MET A 468 -20.65 -2.20 -19.39
N VAL A 469 -20.78 -1.93 -20.70
CA VAL A 469 -21.34 -2.89 -21.66
C VAL A 469 -20.34 -3.07 -22.78
N ILE A 470 -20.00 -4.33 -23.07
CA ILE A 470 -19.17 -4.68 -24.22
C ILE A 470 -19.68 -5.97 -24.85
N ASP A 471 -20.01 -5.91 -26.13
CA ASP A 471 -20.52 -7.04 -26.89
C ASP A 471 -21.73 -7.72 -26.19
N ASN A 472 -21.64 -9.01 -25.88
CA ASN A 472 -22.67 -9.75 -25.15
C ASN A 472 -22.52 -9.71 -23.62
N LYS A 473 -21.66 -8.84 -23.09
CA LYS A 473 -21.31 -8.79 -21.67
C LYS A 473 -21.71 -7.47 -21.01
N VAL A 474 -22.12 -7.56 -19.76
CA VAL A 474 -22.42 -6.42 -18.88
C VAL A 474 -21.61 -6.58 -17.62
N ILE A 475 -20.95 -5.50 -17.20
CA ILE A 475 -20.09 -5.46 -16.02
C ILE A 475 -20.72 -4.44 -15.08
N ASP A 476 -21.24 -4.92 -13.96
CA ASP A 476 -21.88 -4.08 -12.95
C ASP A 476 -21.01 -3.99 -11.71
N HIS A 477 -20.76 -2.77 -11.25
CA HIS A 477 -20.27 -2.50 -9.90
C HIS A 477 -21.49 -2.31 -8.99
N GLU A 478 -21.69 -3.30 -8.13
CA GLU A 478 -22.88 -3.45 -7.32
C GLU A 478 -22.57 -3.11 -5.86
N GLU A 479 -23.41 -2.28 -5.24
CA GLU A 479 -23.46 -2.12 -3.80
C GLU A 479 -24.66 -2.92 -3.26
N VAL A 480 -24.37 -3.96 -2.47
CA VAL A 480 -25.37 -4.89 -1.96
C VAL A 480 -25.52 -4.68 -0.46
N THR A 481 -26.74 -4.39 -0.03
CA THR A 481 -27.16 -4.32 1.37
C THR A 481 -27.89 -5.60 1.76
N VAL A 482 -27.44 -6.23 2.84
CA VAL A 482 -28.05 -7.44 3.41
C VAL A 482 -27.69 -7.59 4.89
N ASN A 483 -28.68 -7.95 5.70
CA ASN A 483 -28.55 -8.17 7.14
C ASN A 483 -27.88 -7.00 7.88
N GLY A 484 -28.22 -5.77 7.50
CA GLY A 484 -27.67 -4.53 8.07
C GLY A 484 -26.23 -4.22 7.66
N ASN A 485 -25.64 -5.00 6.75
CA ASN A 485 -24.30 -4.77 6.20
C ASN A 485 -24.38 -4.37 4.73
N THR A 486 -23.45 -3.52 4.30
CA THR A 486 -23.31 -3.13 2.89
C THR A 486 -21.92 -3.51 2.40
N PHE A 487 -21.83 -4.12 1.23
CA PHE A 487 -20.56 -4.46 0.58
C PHE A 487 -20.64 -4.22 -0.93
N ASN A 488 -19.47 -4.06 -1.56
CA ASN A 488 -19.36 -3.89 -3.00
C ASN A 488 -18.96 -5.21 -3.68
N ALA A 489 -19.47 -5.46 -4.88
CA ALA A 489 -19.10 -6.57 -5.73
C ALA A 489 -19.01 -6.11 -7.19
N VAL A 490 -18.26 -6.82 -8.03
CA VAL A 490 -18.36 -6.63 -9.49
C VAL A 490 -18.79 -7.94 -10.14
N ALA A 491 -19.88 -7.89 -10.89
CA ALA A 491 -20.44 -9.01 -11.63
C ALA A 491 -20.26 -8.80 -13.13
N ILE A 492 -19.66 -9.80 -13.80
CA ILE A 492 -19.53 -9.86 -15.26
C ILE A 492 -20.55 -10.87 -15.78
N TYR A 493 -21.63 -10.38 -16.36
CA TYR A 493 -22.68 -11.18 -16.98
C TYR A 493 -22.34 -11.46 -18.43
N GLU A 494 -22.55 -12.70 -18.88
CA GLU A 494 -22.49 -13.08 -20.30
C GLU A 494 -23.88 -13.53 -20.75
N VAL A 495 -24.43 -12.82 -21.73
CA VAL A 495 -25.76 -13.08 -22.27
C VAL A 495 -25.65 -13.86 -23.57
N GLU A 496 -26.35 -14.99 -23.65
CA GLU A 496 -26.42 -15.85 -24.83
C GLU A 496 -27.89 -16.20 -25.07
N ASN A 497 -28.35 -16.13 -26.33
CA ASN A 497 -29.73 -16.48 -26.72
C ASN A 497 -30.83 -15.78 -25.88
N GLY A 498 -30.58 -14.52 -25.46
CA GLY A 498 -31.54 -13.74 -24.68
C GLY A 498 -31.66 -14.13 -23.20
N LYS A 499 -30.72 -14.91 -22.68
CA LYS A 499 -30.61 -15.32 -21.27
C LYS A 499 -29.20 -15.11 -20.76
N ILE A 500 -29.06 -14.92 -19.45
CA ILE A 500 -27.75 -14.92 -18.80
C ILE A 500 -27.26 -16.37 -18.75
N ALA A 501 -26.14 -16.66 -19.41
CA ALA A 501 -25.55 -17.99 -19.48
C ALA A 501 -24.36 -18.16 -18.52
N LYS A 502 -23.66 -17.07 -18.22
CA LYS A 502 -22.56 -17.06 -17.23
C LYS A 502 -22.59 -15.79 -16.40
N VAL A 503 -22.16 -15.90 -15.15
CA VAL A 503 -21.82 -14.76 -14.30
C VAL A 503 -20.46 -15.02 -13.67
N THR A 504 -19.54 -14.07 -13.77
CA THR A 504 -18.23 -14.14 -13.12
C THR A 504 -18.09 -13.00 -12.11
N PHE A 505 -17.86 -13.33 -10.85
CA PHE A 505 -17.68 -12.36 -9.77
C PHE A 505 -16.20 -12.03 -9.54
N LEU A 506 -15.93 -10.75 -9.34
CA LEU A 506 -14.67 -10.20 -8.82
C LEU A 506 -14.91 -9.79 -7.36
N ARG A 507 -13.94 -10.06 -6.48
CA ARG A 507 -14.07 -9.90 -5.03
C ARG A 507 -12.85 -9.27 -4.41
#